data_AF-A0A4X1U171-F1
#
_entry.id   AF-A0A4X1U171-F1
#
_cell.length_a   1.000
_cell.length_b   1.000
_cell.length_c   1.000
_cell.angle_alpha   90.00
_cell.angle_beta   90.00
_cell.angle_gamma   90.00
#
_symmetry.space_group_name_H-M   'P 1'
#
loop_
_entity.id
_entity.type
_entity.pdbx_description
1 polymer ?
#
loop_
_entity_poly.entity_id
_entity_poly.type
_entity_poly.pdbx_seq_one_letter_code
_entity_poly.pdbx_strand_id
1 'polypeptide(L)'
;MASDRGPSAGDATSRRRIEPWEFEVFFDPRELRKETCLLYELQWGRSRDIWRHTGKNTTNHVERNFLAKITSERHFHPSVHCSIVWFLSWSPCWECSEAIREFLDQHPSVTLVIYVARLFQHMDPQNRQGLRDLVNHGVTIQIMGAPEYDYCWRNFVNYPPGKEAHWPRFPPVWMTLYALELHCIILSLPPCLKISRRCQNQLTFFRLILQNCHYQTIPPHILLATGLIQLPVIYR
;
A
#
# COMPACT_ATOMS: atom_id res chain seq x y z
N MET A 1 -3.72 -30.37 -15.90
CA MET A 1 -3.59 -29.57 -17.13
C MET A 1 -3.67 -28.11 -16.72
N ALA A 2 -2.53 -27.41 -16.75
CA ALA A 2 -2.47 -25.98 -16.44
C ALA A 2 -3.13 -25.21 -17.59
N SER A 3 -3.94 -24.20 -17.26
CA SER A 3 -4.59 -23.34 -18.26
C SER A 3 -3.52 -22.51 -18.97
N ASP A 4 -3.21 -22.86 -20.23
CA ASP A 4 -2.25 -22.16 -21.12
C ASP A 4 -2.73 -20.77 -21.60
N ARG A 5 -3.74 -20.19 -20.96
CA ARG A 5 -4.27 -18.87 -21.33
C ARG A 5 -4.00 -17.90 -20.19
N GLY A 6 -3.13 -16.93 -20.45
CA GLY A 6 -3.10 -15.68 -19.68
C GLY A 6 -4.44 -14.93 -19.82
N PRO A 7 -4.61 -13.76 -19.21
CA PRO A 7 -5.85 -13.00 -19.28
C PRO A 7 -6.29 -12.86 -20.75
N SER A 8 -7.47 -13.37 -21.09
CA SER A 8 -7.93 -13.42 -22.48
C SER A 8 -8.07 -11.99 -23.02
N ALA A 9 -7.62 -11.76 -24.26
CA ALA A 9 -7.75 -10.46 -24.95
C ALA A 9 -9.22 -9.97 -25.09
N GLY A 10 -10.20 -10.82 -24.76
CA GLY A 10 -11.63 -10.50 -24.71
C GLY A 10 -12.19 -10.19 -23.31
N ASP A 11 -11.37 -10.16 -22.25
CA ASP A 11 -11.82 -9.77 -20.91
C ASP A 11 -12.11 -8.25 -20.90
N ALA A 12 -13.35 -7.87 -20.60
CA ALA A 12 -13.78 -6.48 -20.51
C ALA A 12 -13.00 -5.68 -19.43
N THR A 13 -12.24 -6.37 -18.57
CA THR A 13 -11.34 -5.78 -17.58
C THR A 13 -9.92 -5.53 -18.08
N SER A 14 -9.54 -5.93 -19.30
CA SER A 14 -8.19 -5.73 -19.87
C SER A 14 -7.73 -4.27 -19.89
N ARG A 15 -8.64 -3.33 -20.17
CA ARG A 15 -8.37 -1.87 -20.11
C ARG A 15 -8.16 -1.33 -18.69
N ARG A 16 -8.38 -2.15 -17.67
CA ARG A 16 -8.29 -1.81 -16.24
C ARG A 16 -7.06 -2.43 -15.58
N ARG A 17 -6.23 -3.15 -16.33
CA ARG A 17 -5.00 -3.81 -15.88
C ARG A 17 -3.78 -3.00 -16.30
N ILE A 18 -2.67 -3.21 -15.60
CA ILE A 18 -1.36 -2.60 -15.91
C ILE A 18 -0.41 -3.63 -16.46
N GLU A 19 0.62 -3.17 -17.17
CA GLU A 19 1.63 -4.08 -17.73
C GLU A 19 2.58 -4.62 -16.64
N PRO A 20 3.15 -5.82 -16.81
CA PRO A 20 4.08 -6.43 -15.86
C PRO A 20 5.24 -5.51 -15.45
N TRP A 21 5.86 -4.85 -16.43
CA TRP A 21 6.96 -3.92 -16.21
C TRP A 21 6.51 -2.67 -15.43
N GLU A 22 5.25 -2.23 -15.59
CA GLU A 22 4.72 -1.13 -14.78
C GLU A 22 4.56 -1.56 -13.33
N PHE A 23 3.99 -2.74 -13.10
CA PHE A 23 3.83 -3.28 -11.74
C PHE A 23 5.17 -3.43 -11.03
N GLU A 24 6.16 -4.03 -11.70
CA GLU A 24 7.51 -4.17 -11.18
C GLU A 24 8.08 -2.84 -10.74
N VAL A 25 8.01 -1.82 -11.58
CA VAL A 25 8.68 -0.56 -11.28
C VAL A 25 7.87 0.30 -10.30
N PHE A 26 6.53 0.23 -10.30
CA PHE A 26 5.73 0.96 -9.31
C PHE A 26 5.78 0.32 -7.93
N PHE A 27 5.80 -1.00 -7.83
CA PHE A 27 5.67 -1.70 -6.56
C PHE A 27 6.99 -2.28 -6.02
N ASP A 28 8.13 -2.13 -6.69
CA ASP A 28 9.44 -2.50 -6.10
C ASP A 28 9.73 -1.67 -4.84
N PRO A 29 9.90 -2.28 -3.66
CA PRO A 29 10.18 -1.56 -2.41
C PRO A 29 11.46 -0.70 -2.44
N ARG A 30 12.37 -0.95 -3.38
CA ARG A 30 13.66 -0.27 -3.48
C ARG A 30 13.61 0.97 -4.38
N GLU A 31 12.64 1.02 -5.29
CA GLU A 31 12.55 2.05 -6.31
C GLU A 31 11.79 3.27 -5.80
N LEU A 32 12.52 4.35 -5.49
CA LEU A 32 11.93 5.58 -4.95
C LEU A 32 11.47 6.51 -6.09
N ARG A 33 10.42 6.10 -6.79
CA ARG A 33 9.79 6.91 -7.85
C ARG A 33 8.99 8.07 -7.28
N LYS A 34 8.91 9.15 -8.07
CA LYS A 34 8.05 10.30 -7.75
C LYS A 34 6.57 10.02 -7.98
N GLU A 35 6.27 9.14 -8.92
CA GLU A 35 4.89 8.80 -9.29
C GLU A 35 4.30 7.78 -8.34
N THR A 36 2.98 7.85 -8.16
CA THR A 36 2.21 6.92 -7.33
C THR A 36 1.22 6.17 -8.21
N CYS A 37 1.18 4.85 -8.06
CA CYS A 37 0.16 4.00 -8.67
C CYS A 37 -0.79 3.50 -7.59
N LEU A 38 -2.09 3.52 -7.91
CA LEU A 38 -3.18 2.97 -7.11
C LEU A 38 -3.84 1.85 -7.89
N LEU A 39 -3.94 0.67 -7.28
CA LEU A 39 -4.84 -0.40 -7.70
C LEU A 39 -5.96 -0.45 -6.68
N TYR A 40 -7.21 -0.48 -7.10
CA TYR A 40 -8.32 -0.48 -6.14
C TYR A 40 -9.45 -1.42 -6.52
N GLU A 41 -10.10 -1.92 -5.47
CA GLU A 41 -11.29 -2.75 -5.53
C GLU A 41 -12.45 -2.04 -4.85
N LEU A 42 -13.63 -2.09 -5.47
CA LEU A 42 -14.88 -1.63 -4.90
C LEU A 42 -15.86 -2.79 -4.83
N GLN A 43 -16.50 -2.95 -3.68
CA GLN A 43 -17.59 -3.88 -3.48
C GLN A 43 -18.80 -3.14 -2.91
N TRP A 44 -19.92 -3.19 -3.62
CA TRP A 44 -21.15 -2.50 -3.26
C TRP A 44 -22.12 -3.45 -2.56
N GLY A 45 -22.54 -3.09 -1.36
CA GLY A 45 -23.51 -3.81 -0.54
C GLY A 45 -23.13 -5.28 -0.36
N ARG A 46 -24.07 -6.17 -0.67
CA ARG A 46 -23.86 -7.63 -0.65
C ARG A 46 -23.55 -8.20 -2.04
N SER A 47 -23.23 -7.35 -3.02
CA SER A 47 -22.88 -7.82 -4.35
C SER A 47 -21.66 -8.73 -4.29
N ARG A 48 -21.67 -9.77 -5.13
CA ARG A 48 -20.50 -10.63 -5.37
C ARG A 48 -19.54 -10.01 -6.39
N ASP A 49 -19.97 -8.95 -7.07
CA ASP A 49 -19.18 -8.29 -8.10
C ASP A 49 -18.15 -7.35 -7.48
N ILE A 50 -16.88 -7.63 -7.72
CA ILE A 50 -15.75 -6.79 -7.30
C ILE A 50 -15.30 -5.97 -8.49
N TRP A 51 -15.34 -4.64 -8.33
CA TRP A 51 -14.97 -3.71 -9.39
C TRP A 51 -13.51 -3.32 -9.23
N ARG A 52 -12.68 -3.76 -10.18
CA ARG A 52 -11.23 -3.53 -10.17
C ARG A 52 -10.82 -2.46 -11.15
N HIS A 53 -9.99 -1.54 -10.71
CA HIS A 53 -9.47 -0.46 -11.53
C HIS A 53 -8.07 -0.05 -11.07
N THR A 54 -7.40 0.71 -11.92
CA THR A 54 -6.10 1.31 -11.63
C THR A 54 -6.14 2.82 -11.84
N GLY A 55 -5.22 3.52 -11.18
CA GLY A 55 -5.04 4.95 -11.25
C GLY A 55 -3.58 5.32 -11.07
N LYS A 56 -3.21 6.47 -11.61
CA LYS A 56 -1.89 7.07 -11.43
C LYS A 56 -2.05 8.54 -11.05
N ASN A 57 -0.99 9.13 -10.52
CA ASN A 57 -0.92 10.58 -10.37
C ASN A 57 -1.07 11.26 -11.74
N THR A 58 -1.72 12.42 -11.74
CA THR A 58 -1.81 13.32 -12.88
C THR A 58 -1.22 14.67 -12.45
N THR A 59 -1.96 15.76 -12.60
CA THR A 59 -1.68 17.02 -11.90
C THR A 59 -2.00 16.93 -10.40
N ASN A 60 -2.88 16.01 -10.00
CA ASN A 60 -3.23 15.75 -8.61
C ASN A 60 -2.71 14.39 -8.14
N HIS A 61 -2.65 14.22 -6.81
CA HIS A 61 -2.37 12.94 -6.18
C HIS A 61 -3.46 11.90 -6.50
N VAL A 62 -3.06 10.63 -6.57
CA VAL A 62 -3.94 9.55 -7.05
C VAL A 62 -5.12 9.30 -6.13
N GLU A 63 -4.94 9.51 -4.84
CA GLU A 63 -5.96 9.45 -3.79
C GLU A 63 -7.05 10.47 -4.07
N ARG A 64 -6.69 11.74 -4.32
CA ARG A 64 -7.65 12.80 -4.66
C ARG A 64 -8.37 12.53 -5.97
N ASN A 65 -7.65 12.04 -6.99
CA ASN A 65 -8.27 11.63 -8.25
C ASN A 65 -9.30 10.51 -8.03
N PHE A 66 -8.99 9.53 -7.19
CA PHE A 66 -9.94 8.48 -6.83
C PHE A 66 -11.16 9.05 -6.10
N LEU A 67 -10.98 9.91 -5.08
CA LEU A 67 -12.07 10.48 -4.30
C LEU A 67 -13.03 11.29 -5.19
N ALA A 68 -12.50 12.11 -6.09
CA ALA A 68 -13.30 12.84 -7.06
C ALA A 68 -14.06 11.88 -8.00
N LYS A 69 -13.39 10.82 -8.46
CA LYS A 69 -14.00 9.83 -9.35
C LYS A 69 -15.16 9.09 -8.66
N ILE A 70 -14.93 8.50 -7.48
CA ILE A 70 -15.95 7.70 -6.79
C ILE A 70 -17.16 8.54 -6.40
N THR A 71 -16.97 9.81 -6.03
CA THR A 71 -18.07 10.72 -5.70
C THR A 71 -18.95 11.05 -6.90
N SER A 72 -18.40 10.96 -8.12
CA SER A 72 -19.14 11.14 -9.37
C SER A 72 -19.75 9.84 -9.94
N GLU A 73 -19.48 8.69 -9.32
CA GLU A 73 -20.01 7.41 -9.79
C GLU A 73 -21.51 7.30 -9.49
N ARG A 74 -22.29 6.89 -10.49
CA ARG A 74 -23.77 6.81 -10.38
C ARG A 74 -24.27 5.88 -9.28
N HIS A 75 -23.47 4.87 -8.92
CA HIS A 75 -23.80 3.87 -7.91
C HIS A 75 -23.44 4.31 -6.50
N PHE A 76 -22.73 5.44 -6.36
CA PHE A 76 -22.37 6.00 -5.07
C PHE A 76 -23.60 6.70 -4.47
N HIS A 77 -24.36 5.92 -3.70
CA HIS A 77 -25.55 6.39 -2.99
C HIS A 77 -25.32 6.24 -1.49
N PRO A 78 -25.66 7.24 -0.65
CA PRO A 78 -25.34 7.22 0.79
C PRO A 78 -25.83 5.98 1.55
N SER A 79 -26.93 5.37 1.10
CA SER A 79 -27.55 4.19 1.73
C SER A 79 -26.92 2.85 1.35
N VAL A 80 -26.00 2.80 0.39
CA VAL A 80 -25.37 1.55 -0.04
C VAL A 80 -23.98 1.44 0.59
N HIS A 81 -23.78 0.40 1.38
CA HIS A 81 -22.46 0.09 1.95
C HIS A 81 -21.43 -0.10 0.84
N CYS A 82 -20.24 0.47 0.97
CA CYS A 82 -19.17 0.31 0.00
C CYS A 82 -17.87 -0.09 0.69
N SER A 83 -17.34 -1.25 0.32
CA SER A 83 -16.02 -1.69 0.76
C SER A 83 -14.98 -1.37 -0.30
N ILE A 84 -13.98 -0.59 0.12
CA ILE A 84 -12.90 -0.10 -0.73
C ILE A 84 -11.59 -0.71 -0.23
N VAL A 85 -10.84 -1.31 -1.13
CA VAL A 85 -9.47 -1.77 -0.87
C VAL A 85 -8.53 -1.05 -1.82
N TRP A 86 -7.52 -0.39 -1.28
CA TRP A 86 -6.46 0.26 -2.04
C TRP A 86 -5.15 -0.49 -1.90
N PHE A 87 -4.46 -0.65 -3.02
CA PHE A 87 -3.07 -1.09 -3.10
C PHE A 87 -2.27 0.05 -3.72
N LEU A 88 -1.56 0.80 -2.88
CA LEU A 88 -0.80 1.97 -3.26
C LEU A 88 0.70 1.66 -3.30
N SER A 89 1.39 2.23 -4.28
CA SER A 89 2.85 2.17 -4.33
C SER A 89 3.52 3.01 -3.22
N TRP A 90 2.85 4.06 -2.74
CA TRP A 90 3.30 4.97 -1.69
C TRP A 90 2.19 5.22 -0.68
N SER A 91 2.53 5.39 0.59
CA SER A 91 1.56 5.81 1.59
C SER A 91 1.02 7.22 1.30
N PRO A 92 -0.24 7.52 1.66
CA PRO A 92 -0.79 8.87 1.53
C PRO A 92 0.07 9.93 2.24
N CYS A 93 0.19 11.11 1.66
CA CYS A 93 0.72 12.28 2.36
C CYS A 93 -0.32 12.87 3.33
N TRP A 94 0.06 13.89 4.10
CA TRP A 94 -0.83 14.54 5.06
C TRP A 94 -2.08 15.15 4.41
N GLU A 95 -1.95 15.86 3.28
CA GLU A 95 -3.09 16.45 2.56
C GLU A 95 -4.04 15.39 1.98
N CYS A 96 -3.50 14.23 1.60
CA CYS A 96 -4.31 13.10 1.13
C CYS A 96 -4.98 12.39 2.30
N SER A 97 -4.29 12.26 3.44
CA SER A 97 -4.85 11.69 4.65
C SER A 97 -6.03 12.52 5.16
N GLU A 98 -5.91 13.84 5.16
CA GLU A 98 -7.00 14.76 5.49
C GLU A 98 -8.18 14.62 4.51
N ALA A 99 -7.92 14.63 3.19
CA ALA A 99 -8.98 14.48 2.20
C ALA A 99 -9.70 13.11 2.29
N ILE A 100 -8.97 12.03 2.60
CA ILE A 100 -9.56 10.71 2.83
C ILE A 100 -10.45 10.73 4.07
N ARG A 101 -9.99 11.35 5.17
CA ARG A 101 -10.78 11.48 6.40
C ARG A 101 -12.07 12.25 6.14
N GLU A 102 -12.00 13.42 5.50
CA GLU A 102 -13.18 14.22 5.16
C GLU A 102 -14.17 13.46 4.27
N PHE A 103 -13.66 12.66 3.32
CA PHE A 103 -14.49 11.81 2.50
C PHE A 103 -15.20 10.73 3.33
N LEU A 104 -14.52 10.09 4.28
CA LEU A 104 -15.11 9.06 5.14
C LEU A 104 -16.13 9.66 6.12
N ASP A 105 -15.86 10.86 6.65
CA ASP A 105 -16.80 11.62 7.50
C ASP A 105 -18.14 11.89 6.76
N GLN A 106 -18.06 12.20 5.46
CA GLN A 106 -19.24 12.46 4.62
C GLN A 106 -19.98 11.18 4.20
N HIS A 107 -19.31 10.02 4.25
CA HIS A 107 -19.82 8.75 3.72
C HIS A 107 -19.66 7.62 4.75
N PRO A 108 -20.46 7.61 5.84
CA PRO A 108 -20.31 6.66 6.95
C PRO A 108 -20.59 5.20 6.57
N SER A 109 -21.17 4.94 5.40
CA SER A 109 -21.40 3.61 4.84
C SER A 109 -20.19 3.05 4.07
N VAL A 110 -19.08 3.78 4.01
CA VAL A 110 -17.85 3.38 3.33
C VAL A 110 -16.84 2.81 4.33
N THR A 111 -16.29 1.65 4.01
CA THR A 111 -15.14 1.06 4.72
C THR A 111 -13.92 1.09 3.82
N LEU A 112 -12.77 1.51 4.34
CA LEU A 112 -11.51 1.61 3.58
C LEU A 112 -10.39 0.79 4.22
N VAL A 113 -9.72 -0.02 3.40
CA VAL A 113 -8.47 -0.70 3.73
C VAL A 113 -7.40 -0.25 2.75
N ILE A 114 -6.22 0.11 3.27
CA ILE A 114 -5.09 0.59 2.49
C ILE A 114 -3.88 -0.33 2.70
N TYR A 115 -3.44 -0.97 1.64
CA TYR A 115 -2.16 -1.63 1.55
C TYR A 115 -1.17 -0.70 0.82
N VAL A 116 0.00 -0.48 1.41
CA VAL A 116 1.03 0.39 0.82
C VAL A 116 2.33 -0.38 0.63
N ALA A 117 2.98 -0.24 -0.52
CA ALA A 117 4.26 -0.90 -0.79
C ALA A 117 5.43 -0.19 -0.08
N ARG A 118 5.36 1.14 0.02
CA ARG A 118 6.39 2.01 0.60
C ARG A 118 5.78 3.17 1.38
N LEU A 119 6.53 3.73 2.32
CA LEU A 119 6.11 4.90 3.10
C LEU A 119 6.68 6.19 2.49
N PHE A 120 5.80 7.10 2.08
CA PHE A 120 6.18 8.39 1.52
C PHE A 120 6.60 9.36 2.62
N GLN A 121 7.81 9.94 2.50
CA GLN A 121 8.35 10.91 3.46
C GLN A 121 8.07 10.53 4.93
N HIS A 122 8.37 9.29 5.31
CA HIS A 122 7.98 8.71 6.60
C HIS A 122 8.61 9.38 7.83
N MET A 123 9.64 10.19 7.64
CA MET A 123 10.25 11.01 8.69
C MET A 123 9.56 12.36 8.91
N ASP A 124 8.69 12.78 7.98
CA ASP A 124 7.95 14.04 8.07
C ASP A 124 6.84 13.95 9.14
N PRO A 125 6.82 14.86 10.14
CA PRO A 125 5.84 14.81 11.22
C PRO A 125 4.38 14.89 10.77
N GLN A 126 4.08 15.66 9.71
CA GLN A 126 2.71 15.83 9.22
C GLN A 126 2.21 14.55 8.55
N ASN A 127 3.03 13.92 7.70
CA ASN A 127 2.68 12.65 7.07
C ASN A 127 2.50 11.54 8.12
N ARG A 128 3.37 11.49 9.14
CA ARG A 128 3.21 10.54 10.26
C ARG A 128 1.90 10.76 11.01
N GLN A 129 1.53 12.02 11.27
CA GLN A 129 0.27 12.35 11.92
C GLN A 129 -0.93 11.97 11.04
N GLY A 130 -0.91 12.29 9.75
CA GLY A 130 -1.98 11.92 8.81
C GLY A 130 -2.24 10.41 8.77
N LEU A 131 -1.19 9.59 8.74
CA LEU A 131 -1.34 8.12 8.79
C LEU A 131 -1.95 7.63 10.12
N ARG A 132 -1.57 8.25 11.25
CA ARG A 132 -2.21 7.96 12.55
C ARG A 132 -3.67 8.36 12.58
N ASP A 133 -4.00 9.53 12.03
CA ASP A 133 -5.36 10.04 12.00
C ASP A 133 -6.27 9.11 11.20
N LEU A 134 -5.80 8.60 10.05
CA LEU A 134 -6.52 7.59 9.28
C LEU A 134 -6.78 6.31 10.10
N VAL A 135 -5.76 5.79 10.78
CA VAL A 135 -5.90 4.57 11.61
C VAL A 135 -6.88 4.80 12.77
N ASN A 136 -6.78 5.94 13.44
CA ASN A 136 -7.70 6.32 14.52
C ASN A 136 -9.13 6.54 14.01
N HIS A 137 -9.28 6.90 12.74
CA HIS A 137 -10.57 7.03 12.05
C HIS A 137 -11.09 5.71 11.47
N GLY A 138 -10.48 4.57 11.84
CA GLY A 138 -10.96 3.24 11.47
C GLY A 138 -10.46 2.71 10.13
N VAL A 139 -9.53 3.42 9.47
CA VAL A 139 -8.88 2.92 8.24
C VAL A 139 -7.79 1.92 8.60
N THR A 140 -7.86 0.71 8.05
CA THR A 140 -6.77 -0.26 8.21
C THR A 140 -5.64 0.09 7.23
N ILE A 141 -4.43 0.33 7.74
CA ILE A 141 -3.24 0.57 6.92
C ILE A 141 -2.20 -0.51 7.19
N GLN A 142 -1.74 -1.20 6.14
CA GLN A 142 -0.73 -2.26 6.23
C GLN A 142 0.31 -2.13 5.12
N ILE A 143 1.52 -2.63 5.38
CA ILE A 143 2.52 -2.78 4.31
C ILE A 143 2.21 -4.02 3.50
N MET A 144 2.31 -3.92 2.17
CA MET A 144 2.17 -5.06 1.28
C MET A 144 3.23 -6.12 1.57
N GLY A 145 2.78 -7.34 1.87
CA GLY A 145 3.59 -8.54 1.96
C GLY A 145 3.43 -9.41 0.71
N ALA A 146 4.07 -10.59 0.73
CA ALA A 146 3.97 -11.55 -0.37
C ALA A 146 2.54 -11.91 -0.80
N PRO A 147 1.55 -12.08 0.10
CA PRO A 147 0.16 -12.34 -0.29
C PRO A 147 -0.45 -11.20 -1.10
N GLU A 148 -0.22 -9.95 -0.69
CA GLU A 148 -0.76 -8.77 -1.38
C GLU A 148 -0.12 -8.61 -2.77
N TYR A 149 1.19 -8.86 -2.91
CA TYR A 149 1.85 -8.85 -4.22
C TYR A 149 1.31 -9.95 -5.16
N ASP A 150 1.14 -11.18 -4.67
CA ASP A 150 0.53 -12.28 -5.44
C ASP A 150 -0.89 -11.91 -5.87
N TYR A 151 -1.67 -11.35 -4.95
CA TYR A 151 -3.04 -10.89 -5.21
C TYR A 151 -3.07 -9.80 -6.28
N CYS A 152 -2.24 -8.77 -6.15
CA CYS A 152 -2.19 -7.69 -7.12
C CYS A 152 -1.78 -8.17 -8.51
N TRP A 153 -0.79 -9.06 -8.58
CA TRP A 153 -0.34 -9.65 -9.84
C TRP A 153 -1.47 -10.39 -10.57
N ARG A 154 -2.20 -11.25 -9.85
CA ARG A 154 -3.29 -12.03 -10.44
C ARG A 154 -4.47 -11.19 -10.91
N ASN A 155 -4.78 -10.12 -10.18
CA ASN A 155 -6.01 -9.36 -10.39
C ASN A 155 -5.85 -8.06 -11.19
N PHE A 156 -4.66 -7.46 -11.22
CA PHE A 156 -4.42 -6.15 -11.83
C PHE A 156 -3.35 -6.14 -12.92
N VAL A 157 -2.56 -7.21 -13.09
CA VAL A 157 -1.43 -7.22 -14.04
C VAL A 157 -1.75 -8.05 -15.27
N ASN A 158 -1.41 -7.54 -16.46
CA ASN A 158 -1.47 -8.29 -17.73
C ASN A 158 -0.31 -9.28 -17.82
N TYR A 159 -0.28 -10.30 -16.95
CA TYR A 159 0.79 -11.28 -16.94
C TYR A 159 0.76 -12.17 -18.20
N PRO A 160 1.93 -12.58 -18.73
CA PRO A 160 1.99 -13.50 -19.86
C PRO A 160 1.34 -14.87 -19.55
N PRO A 161 0.83 -15.61 -20.55
CA PRO A 161 0.36 -16.97 -20.35
C PRO A 161 1.37 -17.85 -19.61
N GLY A 162 0.90 -18.67 -18.67
CA GLY A 162 1.75 -19.52 -17.82
C GLY A 162 2.52 -18.77 -16.72
N LYS A 163 2.35 -17.44 -16.58
CA LYS A 163 3.01 -16.61 -15.57
C LYS A 163 2.12 -16.14 -14.42
N GLU A 164 1.00 -16.82 -14.18
CA GLU A 164 0.03 -16.47 -13.12
C GLU A 164 0.64 -16.46 -11.70
N ALA A 165 1.54 -17.40 -11.40
CA ALA A 165 2.24 -17.47 -10.11
C ALA A 165 3.63 -16.79 -10.10
N HIS A 166 4.01 -16.14 -11.20
CA HIS A 166 5.35 -15.58 -11.41
C HIS A 166 5.39 -14.07 -11.13
N TRP A 167 4.79 -13.65 -10.02
CA TRP A 167 4.90 -12.27 -9.59
C TRP A 167 6.33 -11.95 -9.10
N PRO A 168 6.77 -10.68 -9.19
CA PRO A 168 8.14 -10.28 -8.84
C PRO A 168 8.48 -10.55 -7.38
N ARG A 169 9.43 -11.46 -7.13
CA ARG A 169 9.84 -11.83 -5.78
C ARG A 169 10.84 -10.83 -5.22
N PHE A 170 10.34 -9.80 -4.54
CA PHE A 170 11.19 -8.86 -3.80
C PHE A 170 11.70 -9.49 -2.50
N PRO A 171 12.94 -9.21 -2.07
CA PRO A 171 13.44 -9.65 -0.78
C PRO A 171 12.53 -9.21 0.37
N PRO A 172 12.06 -10.13 1.25
CA PRO A 172 11.14 -9.80 2.35
C PRO A 172 11.63 -8.71 3.30
N VAL A 173 12.95 -8.59 3.44
CA VAL A 173 13.59 -7.60 4.33
C VAL A 173 13.08 -6.18 4.09
N TRP A 174 12.84 -5.78 2.85
CA TRP A 174 12.37 -4.41 2.56
C TRP A 174 10.93 -4.19 3.04
N MET A 175 10.05 -5.15 2.80
CA MET A 175 8.66 -5.11 3.27
C MET A 175 8.64 -5.05 4.81
N THR A 176 9.46 -5.88 5.48
CA THR A 176 9.52 -5.89 6.95
C THR A 176 10.07 -4.60 7.55
N LEU A 177 11.01 -3.92 6.88
CA LEU A 177 11.53 -2.62 7.33
C LEU A 177 10.47 -1.53 7.23
N TYR A 178 9.73 -1.47 6.13
CA TYR A 178 8.59 -0.57 6.02
C TYR A 178 7.50 -0.92 7.05
N ALA A 179 7.27 -2.21 7.31
CA ALA A 179 6.26 -2.64 8.27
C ALA A 179 6.64 -2.20 9.68
N LEU A 180 7.91 -2.37 10.06
CA LEU A 180 8.41 -1.90 11.34
C LEU A 180 8.26 -0.38 11.48
N GLU A 181 8.61 0.38 10.44
CA GLU A 181 8.46 1.84 10.46
C GLU A 181 7.00 2.28 10.55
N LEU A 182 6.08 1.59 9.86
CA LEU A 182 4.64 1.85 9.96
C LEU A 182 4.13 1.60 11.39
N HIS A 183 4.60 0.54 12.06
CA HIS A 183 4.27 0.31 13.47
C HIS A 183 4.79 1.43 14.37
N CYS A 184 6.01 1.93 14.12
CA CYS A 184 6.52 3.10 14.83
C CYS A 184 5.64 4.34 14.61
N ILE A 185 5.14 4.55 13.39
CA ILE A 185 4.22 5.66 13.07
C ILE A 185 2.93 5.55 13.89
N ILE A 186 2.29 4.39 13.85
CA ILE A 186 1.00 4.12 14.51
C ILE A 186 1.13 4.26 16.03
N LEU A 187 2.22 3.75 16.62
CA LEU A 187 2.50 3.82 18.05
C LEU A 187 3.07 5.18 18.51
N SER A 188 3.12 6.18 17.64
CA SER A 188 3.71 7.51 17.92
C SER A 188 5.16 7.45 18.42
N LEU A 189 5.93 6.45 17.98
CA LEU A 189 7.35 6.30 18.27
C LEU A 189 8.20 7.16 17.31
N PRO A 190 9.45 7.49 17.68
CA PRO A 190 10.37 8.13 16.75
C PRO A 190 10.66 7.25 15.52
N PRO A 191 11.11 7.82 14.38
CA PRO A 191 11.48 7.02 13.22
C PRO A 191 12.59 6.02 13.56
N CYS A 192 12.42 4.78 13.16
CA CYS A 192 13.42 3.72 13.32
C CYS A 192 14.16 3.43 12.01
N LEU A 193 13.61 3.82 10.87
CA LEU A 193 14.19 3.60 9.56
C LEU A 193 14.66 4.93 8.95
N LYS A 194 15.88 4.95 8.40
CA LYS A 194 16.37 6.04 7.54
C LYS A 194 16.62 5.50 6.15
N ILE A 195 15.97 6.09 5.15
CA ILE A 195 16.10 5.72 3.74
C ILE A 195 16.82 6.86 3.03
N SER A 196 17.88 6.53 2.29
CA SER A 196 18.62 7.51 1.50
C SER A 196 18.92 6.97 0.11
N ARG A 197 18.81 7.80 -0.91
CA ARG A 197 19.11 7.44 -2.30
C ARG A 197 20.44 8.05 -2.72
N ARG A 198 21.31 7.25 -3.32
CA ARG A 198 22.54 7.76 -3.96
C ARG A 198 22.27 7.98 -5.44
N CYS A 199 22.27 9.24 -5.88
CA CYS A 199 21.91 9.63 -7.25
C CYS A 199 22.79 8.99 -8.34
N GLN A 200 24.05 8.66 -8.04
CA GLN A 200 25.01 8.13 -9.02
C GLN A 200 24.67 6.71 -9.51
N ASN A 201 24.12 5.83 -8.65
CA ASN A 201 23.90 4.41 -8.97
C ASN A 201 22.46 3.95 -8.73
N GLN A 202 21.53 4.88 -8.44
CA GLN A 202 20.15 4.59 -8.03
C GLN A 202 20.02 3.65 -6.81
N LEU A 203 21.11 3.41 -6.08
CA LEU A 203 21.10 2.55 -4.90
C LEU A 203 20.36 3.22 -3.75
N THR A 204 19.35 2.52 -3.24
CA THR A 204 18.60 2.88 -2.03
C THR A 204 19.23 2.20 -0.82
N PHE A 205 19.66 3.00 0.15
CA PHE A 205 20.23 2.54 1.41
C PHE A 205 19.20 2.65 2.51
N PHE A 206 19.06 1.57 3.27
CA PHE A 206 18.19 1.48 4.43
C PHE A 206 19.07 1.33 5.66
N ARG A 207 18.89 2.24 6.62
CA ARG A 207 19.59 2.21 7.90
C ARG A 207 18.57 2.11 9.02
N LEU A 208 18.68 1.05 9.81
CA LEU A 208 17.87 0.85 10.99
C LEU A 208 18.53 1.54 12.20
N ILE A 209 17.73 2.26 12.99
CA ILE A 209 18.13 3.05 14.14
C ILE A 209 17.13 2.75 15.27
N LEU A 210 17.42 1.73 16.06
CA LEU A 210 16.59 1.37 17.20
C LEU A 210 17.05 2.06 18.48
N GLN A 211 16.08 2.47 19.29
CA GLN A 211 16.26 3.10 20.59
C GLN A 211 15.56 2.23 21.64
N ASN A 212 15.84 2.48 22.93
CA ASN A 212 15.24 1.69 24.02
C ASN A 212 13.71 1.69 23.98
N CYS A 213 13.08 2.82 23.62
CA CYS A 213 11.62 2.90 23.49
C CYS A 213 11.05 1.93 22.43
N HIS A 214 11.80 1.65 21.35
CA HIS A 214 11.37 0.69 20.33
C HIS A 214 11.34 -0.74 20.88
N TYR A 215 12.37 -1.15 21.63
CA TYR A 215 12.43 -2.47 22.25
C TYR A 215 11.39 -2.67 23.35
N GLN A 216 10.99 -1.60 24.03
CA GLN A 216 10.01 -1.65 25.12
C GLN A 216 8.56 -1.69 24.61
N THR A 217 8.26 -0.96 23.54
CA THR A 217 6.87 -0.77 23.08
C THR A 217 6.49 -1.67 21.91
N ILE A 218 7.43 -2.00 21.00
CA ILE A 218 7.12 -2.77 19.80
C ILE A 218 7.06 -4.27 20.14
N PRO A 219 5.98 -4.98 19.76
CA PRO A 219 5.89 -6.43 19.95
C PRO A 219 7.12 -7.18 19.41
N PRO A 220 7.73 -8.11 20.19
CA PRO A 220 8.97 -8.79 19.79
C PRO A 220 8.90 -9.52 18.45
N HIS A 221 7.75 -10.11 18.10
CA HIS A 221 7.57 -10.81 16.83
C HIS A 221 7.72 -9.88 15.61
N ILE A 222 7.37 -8.59 15.74
CA ILE A 222 7.52 -7.60 14.67
C ILE A 222 9.00 -7.22 14.51
N LEU A 223 9.73 -7.06 15.62
CA LEU A 223 11.17 -6.81 15.58
C LEU A 223 11.91 -8.00 14.94
N LEU A 224 11.61 -9.22 15.37
CA LEU A 224 12.24 -10.43 14.87
C LEU A 224 11.91 -10.71 13.39
N ALA A 225 10.71 -10.34 12.92
CA ALA A 225 10.31 -10.52 11.53
C ALA A 225 11.25 -9.84 10.53
N THR A 226 12.00 -8.81 10.94
CA THR A 226 12.99 -8.15 10.06
C THR A 226 14.18 -9.04 9.71
N GLY A 227 14.49 -10.06 10.53
CA GLY A 227 15.70 -10.87 10.39
C GLY A 227 17.02 -10.12 10.63
N LEU A 228 16.97 -8.82 10.94
CA LEU A 228 18.14 -7.96 11.14
C LEU A 228 18.38 -7.60 12.62
N ILE A 229 17.43 -7.91 13.49
CA ILE A 229 17.44 -7.52 14.90
C ILE A 229 17.69 -8.75 15.77
N GLN A 230 18.68 -8.67 16.64
CA GLN A 230 18.84 -9.58 17.78
C GLN A 230 18.27 -8.91 19.02
N LEU A 231 17.31 -9.57 19.69
CA LEU A 231 16.75 -9.05 20.94
C LEU A 231 17.83 -9.04 22.03
N PRO A 232 17.99 -7.94 22.79
CA PRO A 232 18.90 -7.90 23.93
C PRO A 232 18.51 -8.96 24.96
N VAL A 233 19.50 -9.45 25.72
CA VAL A 233 19.32 -10.54 26.72
C VAL A 233 18.23 -10.21 27.76
N ILE A 234 17.97 -8.93 28.03
CA ILE A 234 16.95 -8.45 28.98
C ILE A 234 15.51 -8.69 28.47
N TYR A 235 15.34 -8.94 27.18
CA TYR A 235 14.03 -9.16 26.52
C TYR A 235 13.86 -10.60 25.99
N ARG A 236 14.70 -11.53 26.44
CA ARG A 236 14.50 -12.99 26.28
C ARG A 236 13.84 -13.56 27.52
#